data_AF-A0A0F9P0A4-F1
#
_entry.id   AF-A0A0F9P0A4-F1
#
_cell.length_a   1.000
_cell.length_b   1.000
_cell.length_c   1.000
_cell.angle_alpha   90.00
_cell.angle_beta   90.00
_cell.angle_gamma   90.00
#
_symmetry.space_group_name_H-M   'P 1'
#
loop_
_entity.id
_entity.type
_entity.pdbx_description
1 polymer ?
#
loop_
_entity_poly.entity_id
_entity_poly.type
_entity_poly.pdbx_seq_one_letter_code
_entity_poly.pdbx_strand_id
1 'polypeptide(L)'
;MDKKEFIINDYLSLKLEDGKTVIYVSGKQFRQCKFLLLDIPITDDGVKEFSLDDIDSIDEAAEKLNKSLEPRKNKAYTYTIPPEVEFWGHSSNLQVWYENGYNTRLLHYNLAFSLLQKLALAGDSQAKKVFKEEVIDRYNSGINSVREYLRSHEYLRNLTVEEFLSLIEDKNEIAIIEQLRASYPRIERRKTGGTVAIILRENLEIKKGRVVKLNLRGLELKQIPEYVRGLHHLEHLDASHNLLEELPEWINGFQSLKKLEIGNNHLKTLPEEIGALQSLEWMQAHDNELITLPESIGEIKSLKTLELYQNKLEVLPDSICNLFNLEKLDLRENNLKNLPKSIGELKNLKSLILEENQIKTLPETIIELKDLETLILANNKLFSLPILIGRLTVLKLVAISFNPLWKLPDSFYRLPILRKLFIEGTNLREDQLYIENFSSKVIDIYPYYSSKKEKEF
;
A
#
# COMPACT_ATOMS: atom_id res chain seq x y z
N MET A 1 -25.10 -42.44 20.15
CA MET A 1 -25.21 -41.03 20.54
C MET A 1 -25.93 -40.34 19.39
N ASP A 2 -27.13 -39.83 19.63
CA ASP A 2 -27.89 -39.11 18.60
C ASP A 2 -27.06 -37.92 18.10
N LYS A 3 -26.82 -37.88 16.78
CA LYS A 3 -26.22 -36.70 16.15
C LYS A 3 -27.20 -35.55 16.32
N LYS A 4 -26.88 -34.58 17.18
CA LYS A 4 -27.65 -33.33 17.26
C LYS A 4 -27.47 -32.59 15.94
N GLU A 5 -28.56 -32.42 15.20
CA GLU A 5 -28.61 -31.69 13.94
C GLU A 5 -29.58 -30.51 14.07
N PHE A 6 -29.16 -29.36 13.59
CA PHE A 6 -29.97 -28.15 13.49
C PHE A 6 -30.02 -27.72 12.04
N ILE A 7 -31.23 -27.59 11.50
CA ILE A 7 -31.46 -27.24 10.09
C ILE A 7 -31.93 -25.79 10.05
N ILE A 8 -31.18 -24.94 9.36
CA ILE A 8 -31.53 -23.52 9.18
C ILE A 8 -32.45 -23.34 7.97
N ASN A 9 -32.09 -24.00 6.87
CA ASN A 9 -32.91 -24.07 5.66
C ASN A 9 -32.58 -25.33 4.86
N ASP A 10 -33.18 -25.48 3.68
CA ASP A 10 -33.01 -26.65 2.80
C ASP A 10 -31.54 -26.92 2.38
N TYR A 11 -30.68 -25.91 2.48
CA TYR A 11 -29.29 -25.96 2.05
C TYR A 11 -28.29 -25.89 3.22
N LEU A 12 -28.63 -25.27 4.36
CA LEU A 12 -27.73 -25.00 5.47
C LEU A 12 -28.14 -25.76 6.74
N SER A 13 -27.23 -26.58 7.26
CA SER A 13 -27.42 -27.24 8.56
C SER A 13 -26.13 -27.32 9.38
N LEU A 14 -26.28 -27.54 10.68
CA LEU A 14 -25.18 -27.78 11.62
C LEU A 14 -25.36 -29.14 12.30
N LYS A 15 -24.26 -29.84 12.56
CA LYS A 15 -24.26 -31.07 13.35
C LYS A 15 -23.19 -31.02 14.44
N LEU A 16 -23.50 -31.53 15.62
CA LEU A 16 -22.51 -31.76 16.67
C LEU A 16 -21.85 -33.12 16.44
N GLU A 17 -20.60 -33.12 15.99
CA GLU A 17 -19.81 -34.32 15.69
C GLU A 17 -18.49 -34.26 16.46
N ASP A 18 -18.15 -35.32 17.18
CA ASP A 18 -16.90 -35.44 17.95
C ASP A 18 -16.63 -34.25 18.89
N GLY A 19 -17.68 -33.71 19.50
CA GLY A 19 -17.60 -32.55 20.39
C GLY A 19 -17.32 -31.22 19.68
N LYS A 20 -17.55 -31.14 18.36
CA LYS A 20 -17.38 -29.91 17.57
C LYS A 20 -18.61 -29.63 16.70
N THR A 21 -18.89 -28.34 16.54
CA THR A 21 -19.94 -27.88 15.63
C THR A 21 -19.45 -27.89 14.18
N VAL A 22 -20.10 -28.69 13.34
CA VAL A 22 -19.78 -28.84 11.93
C VAL A 22 -20.91 -28.24 11.09
N ILE A 23 -20.57 -27.36 10.14
CA ILE A 23 -21.55 -26.75 9.22
C ILE A 23 -21.57 -27.57 7.93
N TYR A 24 -22.76 -27.79 7.38
CA TYR A 24 -23.01 -28.45 6.12
C TYR A 24 -23.74 -27.50 5.16
N VAL A 25 -23.33 -27.52 3.90
CA VAL A 25 -24.03 -26.87 2.79
C VAL A 25 -24.41 -27.94 1.76
N SER A 26 -25.70 -28.15 1.53
CA SER A 26 -26.27 -29.23 0.70
C SER A 26 -25.71 -30.61 1.04
N GLY A 27 -25.67 -30.93 2.34
CA GLY A 27 -25.15 -32.21 2.84
C GLY A 27 -23.63 -32.37 2.72
N LYS A 28 -22.89 -31.38 2.21
CA LYS A 28 -21.42 -31.40 2.15
C LYS A 28 -20.84 -30.58 3.30
N GLN A 29 -19.83 -31.12 3.96
CA GLN A 29 -19.14 -30.43 5.05
C GLN A 29 -18.48 -29.13 4.55
N PHE A 30 -18.81 -28.01 5.17
CA PHE A 30 -18.20 -26.71 4.90
C PHE A 30 -16.93 -26.56 5.76
N ARG A 31 -15.77 -26.62 5.10
CA ARG A 31 -14.43 -26.58 5.71
C ARG A 31 -13.74 -25.25 5.38
N GLN A 32 -13.93 -24.28 6.26
CA GLN A 32 -13.26 -22.98 6.24
C GLN A 32 -13.01 -22.52 7.67
N CYS A 33 -12.08 -21.61 7.92
CA CYS A 33 -11.87 -21.03 9.26
C CYS A 33 -13.17 -20.33 9.71
N LYS A 34 -13.71 -20.74 10.86
CA LYS A 34 -14.99 -20.25 11.39
C LYS A 34 -14.70 -19.48 12.66
N PHE A 35 -15.02 -18.19 12.64
CA PHE A 35 -15.15 -17.42 13.87
C PHE A 35 -16.61 -17.11 14.05
N LEU A 36 -17.24 -17.81 15.00
CA LEU A 36 -18.65 -17.65 15.35
C LEU A 36 -18.83 -17.09 16.76
N LEU A 37 -17.74 -16.93 17.51
CA LEU A 37 -17.70 -16.35 18.84
C LEU A 37 -16.67 -15.23 18.85
N LEU A 38 -17.04 -14.09 19.48
CA LEU A 38 -16.13 -12.99 19.76
C LEU A 38 -15.75 -13.03 21.23
N ASP A 39 -14.45 -12.97 21.51
CA ASP A 39 -13.94 -12.85 22.87
C ASP A 39 -13.97 -11.39 23.31
N ILE A 40 -14.88 -11.07 24.24
CA ILE A 40 -15.05 -9.72 24.78
C ILE A 40 -14.42 -9.70 26.18
N PRO A 41 -13.35 -8.92 26.41
CA PRO A 41 -12.75 -8.80 27.73
C PRO A 41 -13.70 -8.07 28.69
N ILE A 42 -13.75 -8.59 29.91
CA ILE A 42 -14.54 -8.04 31.02
C ILE A 42 -13.53 -7.65 32.11
N THR A 43 -13.68 -6.45 32.67
CA THR A 43 -12.88 -5.98 33.80
C THR A 43 -13.30 -6.68 35.09
N ASP A 44 -12.45 -6.63 36.13
CA ASP A 44 -12.66 -7.36 37.39
C ASP A 44 -13.96 -7.00 38.14
N ASP A 45 -14.57 -5.86 37.81
CA ASP A 45 -15.87 -5.36 38.29
C ASP A 45 -17.07 -5.78 37.42
N GLY A 46 -16.86 -6.62 36.42
CA GLY A 46 -17.91 -7.17 35.56
C GLY A 46 -18.35 -6.25 34.41
N VAL A 47 -17.65 -5.13 34.22
CA VAL A 47 -17.93 -4.17 33.14
C VAL A 47 -17.20 -4.61 31.87
N LYS A 48 -17.82 -4.45 30.70
CA LYS A 48 -17.13 -4.70 29.43
C LYS A 48 -16.05 -3.63 29.25
N GLU A 49 -14.83 -4.04 28.94
CA GLU A 49 -13.71 -3.11 28.69
C GLU A 49 -13.96 -2.24 27.44
N PHE A 50 -14.97 -2.60 26.64
CA PHE A 50 -15.35 -1.96 25.39
C PHE A 50 -16.87 -2.05 25.15
N SER A 51 -17.49 -0.94 24.70
CA SER A 51 -18.92 -0.88 24.37
C SER A 51 -19.20 -1.46 22.97
N LEU A 52 -20.23 -2.31 22.87
CA LEU A 52 -20.72 -2.82 21.58
C LEU A 52 -21.76 -1.89 20.93
N ASP A 53 -22.24 -0.87 21.65
CA ASP A 53 -23.35 -0.03 21.20
C ASP A 53 -22.98 0.86 20.00
N ASP A 54 -21.68 1.08 19.78
CA ASP A 54 -21.11 1.91 18.70
C ASP A 54 -20.44 1.07 17.60
N ILE A 55 -20.90 -0.17 17.37
CA ILE A 55 -20.33 -1.06 16.36
C ILE A 55 -21.33 -1.31 15.24
N ASP A 56 -20.87 -1.12 14.01
CA ASP A 56 -21.67 -1.28 12.82
C ASP A 56 -21.71 -2.74 12.32
N SER A 57 -20.63 -3.51 12.51
CA SER A 57 -20.54 -4.91 12.05
C SER A 57 -19.64 -5.77 12.94
N ILE A 58 -19.83 -7.10 12.88
CA ILE A 58 -18.97 -8.08 13.59
C ILE A 58 -17.49 -7.91 13.22
N ASP A 59 -17.20 -7.50 11.98
CA ASP A 59 -15.84 -7.25 11.52
C ASP A 59 -15.17 -6.08 12.26
N GLU A 60 -15.92 -5.01 12.53
CA GLU A 60 -15.42 -3.86 13.27
C GLU A 60 -15.20 -4.20 14.75
N ALA A 61 -16.10 -5.02 15.33
CA ALA A 61 -15.89 -5.57 16.67
C ALA A 61 -14.57 -6.38 16.74
N ALA A 62 -14.30 -7.20 15.73
CA ALA A 62 -13.09 -8.02 15.68
C ALA A 62 -11.80 -7.19 15.56
N GLU A 63 -11.79 -6.10 14.78
CA GLU A 63 -10.64 -5.20 14.68
C GLU A 63 -10.38 -4.45 15.99
N LYS A 64 -11.43 -3.90 16.63
CA LYS A 64 -11.30 -3.18 17.91
C LYS A 64 -10.83 -4.09 19.05
N LEU A 65 -11.21 -5.38 19.03
CA LEU A 65 -10.75 -6.40 19.98
C LEU A 65 -9.34 -6.94 19.66
N ASN A 66 -8.53 -6.18 18.90
CA ASN A 66 -7.14 -6.46 18.59
C ASN A 66 -6.95 -7.85 17.95
N LYS A 67 -7.83 -8.16 16.99
CA LYS A 67 -7.85 -9.41 16.23
C LYS A 67 -7.95 -10.64 17.15
N SER A 68 -8.78 -10.59 18.19
CA SER A 68 -9.02 -11.73 19.09
C SER A 68 -9.46 -13.00 18.36
N LEU A 69 -10.00 -12.83 17.15
CA LEU A 69 -10.35 -13.90 16.23
C LEU A 69 -9.16 -14.49 15.45
N GLU A 70 -7.98 -13.87 15.39
CA GLU A 70 -6.81 -14.50 14.75
C GLU A 70 -6.16 -15.54 15.69
N PRO A 71 -5.72 -16.72 15.18
CA PRO A 71 -5.08 -17.72 16.02
C PRO A 71 -3.74 -17.19 16.54
N ARG A 72 -3.71 -16.66 17.77
CA ARG A 72 -2.48 -16.26 18.44
C ARG A 72 -1.64 -17.51 18.73
N LYS A 73 -0.48 -17.60 18.09
CA LYS A 73 0.45 -18.77 18.15
C LYS A 73 0.88 -19.23 19.56
N ASN A 74 0.59 -18.49 20.63
CA ASN A 74 1.14 -18.76 21.97
C ASN A 74 0.16 -18.62 23.16
N LYS A 75 -1.17 -18.70 22.96
CA LYS A 75 -2.08 -18.88 24.11
C LYS A 75 -3.12 -19.95 23.81
N ALA A 76 -2.97 -21.10 24.48
CA ALA A 76 -4.03 -22.09 24.61
C ALA A 76 -5.10 -21.52 25.57
N TYR A 77 -6.00 -20.70 25.05
CA TYR A 77 -7.23 -20.41 25.77
C TYR A 77 -8.12 -21.64 25.64
N THR A 78 -8.14 -22.48 26.68
CA THR A 78 -9.15 -23.52 26.86
C THR A 78 -10.42 -22.84 27.35
N TYR A 79 -11.25 -22.35 26.43
CA TYR A 79 -12.62 -22.03 26.76
C TYR A 79 -13.34 -23.33 27.10
N THR A 80 -13.72 -23.51 28.35
CA THR A 80 -14.54 -24.66 28.75
C THR A 80 -16.02 -24.35 28.51
N ILE A 81 -16.37 -23.88 27.30
CA ILE A 81 -17.78 -23.86 26.89
C ILE A 81 -18.15 -25.31 26.57
N PRO A 82 -19.18 -25.89 27.20
CA PRO A 82 -19.61 -27.23 26.86
C PRO A 82 -19.94 -27.32 25.35
N PRO A 83 -19.50 -28.37 24.63
CA PRO A 83 -19.71 -28.48 23.18
C PRO A 83 -21.16 -28.29 22.72
N GLU A 84 -22.11 -28.68 23.57
CA GLU A 84 -23.54 -28.47 23.32
C GLU A 84 -23.97 -27.01 23.41
N VAL A 85 -23.45 -26.26 24.39
CA VAL A 85 -23.75 -24.82 24.54
C VAL A 85 -23.15 -24.05 23.38
N GLU A 86 -21.92 -24.38 22.98
CA GLU A 86 -21.27 -23.83 21.80
C GLU A 86 -22.06 -24.12 20.52
N PHE A 87 -22.55 -25.35 20.36
CA PHE A 87 -23.38 -25.77 19.23
C PHE A 87 -24.66 -24.93 19.10
N TRP A 88 -25.36 -24.67 20.19
CA TRP A 88 -26.56 -23.84 20.17
C TRP A 88 -26.24 -22.37 19.90
N GLY A 89 -25.14 -21.85 20.44
CA GLY A 89 -24.67 -20.49 20.12
C GLY A 89 -24.36 -20.32 18.63
N HIS A 90 -23.62 -21.26 18.04
CA HIS A 90 -23.33 -21.27 16.60
C HIS A 90 -24.58 -21.39 15.74
N SER A 91 -25.50 -22.27 16.13
CA SER A 91 -26.79 -22.44 15.44
C SER A 91 -27.62 -21.16 15.47
N SER A 92 -27.68 -20.49 16.62
CA SER A 92 -28.39 -19.23 16.78
C SER A 92 -27.80 -18.12 15.92
N ASN A 93 -26.47 -17.97 15.88
CA ASN A 93 -25.81 -16.93 15.08
C ASN A 93 -26.09 -17.11 13.58
N LEU A 94 -26.03 -18.35 13.06
CA LEU A 94 -26.32 -18.62 11.65
C LEU A 94 -27.82 -18.53 11.33
N GLN A 95 -28.71 -18.88 12.27
CA GLN A 95 -30.15 -18.69 12.13
C GLN A 95 -30.49 -17.20 12.00
N VAL A 96 -29.96 -16.35 12.88
CA VAL A 96 -30.17 -14.90 12.84
C VAL A 96 -29.63 -14.29 11.54
N TRP A 97 -28.46 -14.74 11.08
CA TRP A 97 -27.90 -14.32 9.80
C TRP A 97 -28.83 -14.66 8.62
N TYR A 98 -29.41 -15.87 8.60
CA TYR A 98 -30.38 -16.28 7.58
C TYR A 98 -31.68 -15.47 7.65
N GLU A 99 -32.26 -15.30 8.83
CA GLU A 99 -33.52 -14.56 9.03
C GLU A 99 -33.41 -13.08 8.65
N ASN A 100 -32.21 -12.50 8.75
CA ASN A 100 -31.91 -11.14 8.31
C ASN A 100 -31.42 -11.09 6.86
N GLY A 101 -31.83 -12.04 6.03
CA GLY A 101 -31.61 -12.01 4.60
C GLY A 101 -30.16 -12.18 4.17
N TYR A 102 -29.36 -12.89 4.95
CA TYR A 102 -27.92 -13.06 4.75
C TYR A 102 -27.06 -11.80 4.91
N ASN A 103 -27.56 -10.79 5.65
CA ASN A 103 -26.80 -9.58 5.97
C ASN A 103 -25.41 -9.91 6.53
N THR A 104 -24.37 -9.63 5.74
CA THR A 104 -22.99 -10.03 6.04
C THR A 104 -22.34 -9.21 7.15
N ARG A 105 -23.04 -8.21 7.72
CA ARG A 105 -22.58 -7.49 8.92
C ARG A 105 -22.74 -8.30 10.21
N LEU A 106 -23.64 -9.29 10.20
CA LEU A 106 -23.99 -10.11 11.36
C LEU A 106 -23.05 -11.30 11.60
N LEU A 107 -22.17 -11.58 10.63
CA LEU A 107 -21.14 -12.61 10.74
C LEU A 107 -19.81 -12.03 10.34
N HIS A 108 -18.72 -12.62 10.82
CA HIS A 108 -17.39 -12.23 10.37
C HIS A 108 -17.22 -12.52 8.86
N TYR A 109 -16.61 -11.60 8.12
CA TYR A 109 -16.54 -11.60 6.65
C TYR A 109 -15.98 -12.91 6.09
N ASN A 110 -15.03 -13.54 6.80
CA ASN A 110 -14.40 -14.79 6.37
C ASN A 110 -15.38 -15.97 6.29
N LEU A 111 -16.46 -15.92 7.07
CA LEU A 111 -17.50 -16.93 7.13
C LEU A 111 -18.71 -16.50 6.30
N ALA A 112 -19.14 -15.25 6.45
CA ALA A 112 -20.32 -14.70 5.80
C ALA A 112 -20.28 -14.86 4.28
N PHE A 113 -19.22 -14.35 3.63
CA PHE A 113 -19.10 -14.37 2.17
C PHE A 113 -18.92 -15.77 1.60
N SER A 114 -18.20 -16.62 2.32
CA SER A 114 -17.91 -17.97 1.84
C SER A 114 -19.09 -18.91 2.01
N LEU A 115 -19.88 -18.76 3.08
CA LEU A 115 -21.18 -19.43 3.20
C LEU A 115 -22.14 -18.93 2.12
N LEU A 116 -22.27 -17.60 1.96
CA LEU A 116 -23.18 -17.01 1.00
C LEU A 116 -22.88 -17.47 -0.43
N GLN A 117 -21.60 -17.51 -0.81
CA GLN A 117 -21.17 -18.04 -2.11
C GLN A 117 -21.51 -19.53 -2.26
N LYS A 118 -21.26 -20.36 -1.23
CA LYS A 118 -21.57 -21.80 -1.30
C LYS A 118 -23.07 -22.07 -1.39
N LEU A 119 -23.89 -21.31 -0.66
CA LEU A 119 -25.35 -21.40 -0.73
C LEU A 119 -25.86 -20.97 -2.11
N ALA A 120 -25.33 -19.88 -2.66
CA ALA A 120 -25.66 -19.44 -4.01
C ALA A 120 -25.30 -20.51 -5.05
N LEU A 121 -24.12 -21.15 -4.94
CA LEU A 121 -23.72 -22.25 -5.82
C LEU A 121 -24.58 -23.52 -5.64
N ALA A 122 -25.05 -23.77 -4.42
CA ALA A 122 -25.90 -24.91 -4.08
C ALA A 122 -27.33 -24.80 -4.63
N GLY A 123 -27.76 -23.60 -5.02
CA GLY A 123 -29.07 -23.38 -5.63
C GLY A 123 -30.02 -22.49 -4.84
N ASP A 124 -29.63 -22.03 -3.66
CA ASP A 124 -30.43 -21.12 -2.84
C ASP A 124 -30.70 -19.81 -3.60
N SER A 125 -31.99 -19.56 -3.87
CA SER A 125 -32.43 -18.42 -4.68
C SER A 125 -32.24 -17.08 -3.98
N GLN A 126 -32.42 -17.04 -2.65
CA GLN A 126 -32.21 -15.85 -1.86
C GLN A 126 -30.71 -15.53 -1.77
N ALA A 127 -29.88 -16.53 -1.51
CA ALA A 127 -28.43 -16.38 -1.51
C ALA A 127 -27.90 -15.88 -2.87
N LYS A 128 -28.39 -16.44 -3.98
CA LYS A 128 -28.03 -15.97 -5.34
C LYS A 128 -28.41 -14.51 -5.57
N LYS A 129 -29.57 -14.08 -5.07
CA LYS A 129 -30.08 -12.72 -5.22
C LYS A 129 -29.20 -11.72 -4.47
N VAL A 130 -28.92 -12.00 -3.20
CA VAL A 130 -28.25 -11.04 -2.31
C VAL A 130 -26.72 -11.13 -2.35
N PHE A 131 -26.13 -12.21 -2.87
CA PHE A 131 -24.67 -12.38 -2.87
C PHE A 131 -23.92 -11.21 -3.51
N LYS A 132 -24.41 -10.73 -4.66
CA LYS A 132 -23.79 -9.61 -5.36
C LYS A 132 -23.99 -8.30 -4.62
N GLU A 133 -25.20 -8.06 -4.12
CA GLU A 133 -25.58 -6.88 -3.32
C GLU A 133 -24.72 -6.79 -2.05
N GLU A 134 -24.55 -7.88 -1.31
CA GLU A 134 -23.72 -7.91 -0.10
C GLU A 134 -22.23 -7.70 -0.38
N VAL A 135 -21.70 -8.26 -1.49
CA VAL A 135 -20.31 -8.00 -1.91
C VAL A 135 -20.13 -6.52 -2.21
N ILE A 136 -21.09 -5.91 -2.90
CA ILE A 136 -21.14 -4.49 -3.24
C ILE A 136 -21.21 -3.63 -1.96
N ASP A 137 -22.17 -3.90 -1.08
CA ASP A 137 -22.45 -3.11 0.11
C ASP A 137 -21.30 -3.14 1.09
N ARG A 138 -20.69 -4.31 1.32
CA ARG A 138 -19.52 -4.42 2.20
C ARG A 138 -18.24 -3.91 1.57
N TYR A 139 -18.09 -3.96 0.24
CA TYR A 139 -16.95 -3.32 -0.40
C TYR A 139 -17.00 -1.79 -0.18
N ASN A 140 -18.18 -1.19 -0.29
CA ASN A 140 -18.40 0.23 -0.07
C ASN A 140 -18.31 0.63 1.41
N SER A 141 -19.06 -0.05 2.29
CA SER A 141 -19.24 0.33 3.70
C SER A 141 -18.27 -0.35 4.68
N GLY A 142 -17.58 -1.41 4.26
CA GLY A 142 -16.73 -2.21 5.13
C GLY A 142 -15.41 -1.56 5.51
N ILE A 143 -14.82 -2.07 6.59
CA ILE A 143 -13.45 -1.77 7.03
C ILE A 143 -12.42 -2.32 6.02
N ASN A 144 -11.16 -1.85 6.10
CA ASN A 144 -10.15 -2.17 5.08
C ASN A 144 -9.87 -3.68 4.96
N SER A 145 -9.88 -4.42 6.07
CA SER A 145 -9.68 -5.89 6.06
C SER A 145 -10.75 -6.62 5.24
N VAL A 146 -12.00 -6.19 5.31
CA VAL A 146 -13.11 -6.74 4.52
C VAL A 146 -12.88 -6.47 3.02
N ARG A 147 -12.50 -5.25 2.65
CA ARG A 147 -12.20 -4.89 1.25
C ARG A 147 -11.03 -5.71 0.69
N GLU A 148 -9.97 -5.86 1.47
CA GLU A 148 -8.81 -6.68 1.11
C GLU A 148 -9.19 -8.16 0.97
N TYR A 149 -10.05 -8.68 1.84
CA TYR A 149 -10.57 -10.04 1.73
C TYR A 149 -11.37 -10.24 0.44
N LEU A 150 -12.35 -9.36 0.18
CA LEU A 150 -13.17 -9.41 -1.03
C LEU A 150 -12.33 -9.35 -2.32
N ARG A 151 -11.25 -8.54 -2.30
CA ARG A 151 -10.30 -8.43 -3.41
C ARG A 151 -9.42 -9.67 -3.56
N SER A 152 -8.82 -10.14 -2.47
CA SER A 152 -7.87 -11.28 -2.47
C SER A 152 -8.52 -12.63 -2.76
N HIS A 153 -9.81 -12.77 -2.43
CA HIS A 153 -10.59 -13.98 -2.67
C HIS A 153 -11.48 -13.87 -3.91
N GLU A 154 -11.21 -12.89 -4.77
CA GLU A 154 -11.80 -12.75 -6.10
C GLU A 154 -13.33 -12.60 -6.11
N TYR A 155 -13.94 -12.13 -5.01
CA TYR A 155 -15.39 -11.94 -4.92
C TYR A 155 -15.89 -10.92 -5.96
N LEU A 156 -15.09 -9.88 -6.22
CA LEU A 156 -15.38 -8.87 -7.23
C LEU A 156 -15.37 -9.45 -8.66
N ARG A 157 -14.65 -10.54 -8.93
CA ARG A 157 -14.63 -11.18 -10.26
C ARG A 157 -15.98 -11.81 -10.63
N ASN A 158 -16.84 -12.06 -9.64
CA ASN A 158 -18.17 -12.63 -9.87
C ASN A 158 -19.21 -11.59 -10.32
N LEU A 159 -18.90 -10.29 -10.21
CA LEU A 159 -19.76 -9.24 -10.74
C LEU A 159 -19.59 -9.15 -12.26
N THR A 160 -20.62 -8.74 -12.99
CA THR A 160 -20.48 -8.25 -14.37
C THR A 160 -19.87 -6.85 -14.36
N VAL A 161 -19.44 -6.33 -15.51
CA VAL A 161 -18.88 -4.98 -15.58
C VAL A 161 -19.97 -3.97 -15.21
N GLU A 162 -21.17 -4.14 -15.73
CA GLU A 162 -22.32 -3.27 -15.45
C GLU A 162 -22.72 -3.30 -13.97
N GLU A 163 -22.73 -4.48 -13.33
CA GLU A 163 -22.96 -4.59 -11.88
C GLU A 163 -21.87 -3.88 -11.07
N PHE A 164 -20.61 -3.95 -11.50
CA PHE A 164 -19.53 -3.23 -10.84
C PHE A 164 -19.63 -1.72 -11.05
N LEU A 165 -20.01 -1.25 -12.24
CA LEU A 165 -20.17 0.19 -12.51
C LEU A 165 -21.40 0.78 -11.83
N SER A 166 -22.42 -0.04 -11.51
CA SER A 166 -23.56 0.39 -10.69
C SER A 166 -23.16 0.83 -9.27
N LEU A 167 -21.93 0.53 -8.84
CA LEU A 167 -21.35 1.04 -7.60
C LEU A 167 -21.08 2.55 -7.63
N ILE A 168 -20.96 3.15 -8.81
CA ILE A 168 -20.73 4.59 -8.96
C ILE A 168 -22.08 5.28 -8.86
N GLU A 169 -22.24 6.19 -7.91
CA GLU A 169 -23.48 6.96 -7.73
C GLU A 169 -23.51 8.20 -8.63
N ASP A 170 -22.34 8.74 -8.98
CA ASP A 170 -22.23 9.94 -9.82
C ASP A 170 -22.34 9.58 -11.31
N LYS A 171 -23.38 10.08 -11.96
CA LYS A 171 -23.64 9.82 -13.40
C LYS A 171 -22.54 10.37 -14.32
N ASN A 172 -21.87 11.44 -13.93
CA ASN A 172 -20.77 12.00 -14.71
C ASN A 172 -19.54 11.11 -14.62
N GLU A 173 -19.22 10.58 -13.43
CA GLU A 173 -18.13 9.63 -13.26
C GLU A 173 -18.40 8.34 -14.05
N ILE A 174 -19.64 7.82 -14.06
CA ILE A 174 -20.03 6.71 -14.94
C ILE A 174 -19.74 7.04 -16.40
N ALA A 175 -20.21 8.20 -16.89
CA ALA A 175 -20.02 8.60 -18.29
C ALA A 175 -18.54 8.71 -18.67
N ILE A 176 -17.69 9.20 -17.75
CA ILE A 176 -16.24 9.25 -17.91
C ILE A 176 -15.66 7.83 -18.04
N ILE A 177 -16.07 6.91 -17.17
CA ILE A 177 -15.60 5.52 -17.22
C ILE A 177 -16.07 4.84 -18.52
N GLU A 178 -17.32 5.04 -18.94
CA GLU A 178 -17.81 4.53 -20.22
C GLU A 178 -17.01 5.06 -21.41
N GLN A 179 -16.69 6.35 -21.40
CA GLN A 179 -15.88 6.96 -22.45
C GLN A 179 -14.44 6.41 -22.45
N LEU A 180 -13.84 6.17 -21.28
CA LEU A 180 -12.54 5.49 -21.15
C LEU A 180 -12.60 4.06 -21.71
N ARG A 181 -13.63 3.28 -21.36
CA ARG A 181 -13.83 1.91 -21.84
C ARG A 181 -13.93 1.85 -23.36
N ALA A 182 -14.69 2.78 -23.95
CA ALA A 182 -14.86 2.88 -25.40
C ALA A 182 -13.57 3.30 -26.12
N SER A 183 -12.85 4.27 -25.56
CA SER A 183 -11.63 4.84 -26.17
C SER A 183 -10.42 3.92 -26.01
N TYR A 184 -10.32 3.22 -24.88
CA TYR A 184 -9.18 2.39 -24.50
C TYR A 184 -9.63 1.01 -24.01
N PRO A 185 -10.06 0.09 -24.89
CA PRO A 185 -10.59 -1.21 -24.48
C PRO A 185 -9.63 -2.09 -23.65
N ARG A 186 -8.32 -1.78 -23.69
CA ARG A 186 -7.29 -2.44 -22.87
C ARG A 186 -7.47 -2.17 -21.37
N ILE A 187 -8.16 -1.10 -20.98
CA ILE A 187 -8.49 -0.81 -19.58
C ILE A 187 -9.34 -1.92 -18.95
N GLU A 188 -10.09 -2.66 -19.76
CA GLU A 188 -10.89 -3.79 -19.30
C GLU A 188 -10.23 -5.14 -19.54
N ARG A 189 -9.29 -5.23 -20.49
CA ARG A 189 -8.90 -6.51 -21.07
C ARG A 189 -7.40 -6.67 -21.09
N ARG A 190 -6.91 -7.71 -20.41
CA ARG A 190 -5.53 -8.18 -20.54
C ARG A 190 -5.52 -9.53 -21.24
N LYS A 191 -4.73 -9.63 -22.32
CA LYS A 191 -4.41 -10.94 -22.93
C LYS A 191 -3.26 -11.57 -22.16
N THR A 192 -3.48 -12.74 -21.59
CA THR A 192 -2.45 -13.56 -20.93
C THR A 192 -2.58 -15.00 -21.43
N GLY A 193 -1.54 -15.51 -22.11
CA GLY A 193 -1.49 -16.91 -22.53
C GLY A 193 -2.65 -17.38 -23.42
N GLY A 194 -3.24 -16.50 -24.23
CA GLY A 194 -4.39 -16.81 -25.10
C GLY A 194 -5.77 -16.61 -24.47
N THR A 195 -5.86 -16.31 -23.17
CA THR A 195 -7.12 -15.96 -22.48
C THR A 195 -7.23 -14.45 -22.26
N VAL A 196 -8.44 -13.90 -22.35
CA VAL A 196 -8.73 -12.49 -22.04
C VAL A 196 -9.25 -12.40 -20.61
N ALA A 197 -8.48 -11.79 -19.71
CA ALA A 197 -8.91 -11.47 -18.36
C ALA A 197 -9.65 -10.13 -18.34
N ILE A 198 -10.79 -10.06 -17.63
CA ILE A 198 -11.51 -8.82 -17.38
C ILE A 198 -10.90 -8.13 -16.15
N ILE A 199 -10.10 -7.09 -16.38
CA ILE A 199 -9.27 -6.41 -15.38
C ILE A 199 -9.78 -5.03 -14.94
N LEU A 200 -10.95 -4.60 -15.42
CA LEU A 200 -11.49 -3.27 -15.07
C LEU A 200 -11.58 -3.06 -13.54
N ARG A 201 -11.87 -4.12 -12.79
CA ARG A 201 -11.97 -4.11 -11.31
C ARG A 201 -10.63 -4.06 -10.60
N GLU A 202 -9.55 -4.37 -11.30
CA GLU A 202 -8.18 -4.18 -10.81
C GLU A 202 -7.71 -2.74 -11.07
N ASN A 203 -8.27 -2.12 -12.12
CA ASN A 203 -7.95 -0.78 -12.57
C ASN A 203 -8.81 0.33 -11.95
N LEU A 204 -9.96 0.01 -11.37
CA LEU A 204 -10.86 0.97 -10.72
C LEU A 204 -11.12 0.58 -9.26
N GLU A 205 -11.11 1.59 -8.39
CA GLU A 205 -11.61 1.44 -7.02
C GLU A 205 -12.71 2.46 -6.79
N ILE A 206 -13.84 1.97 -6.28
CA ILE A 206 -15.01 2.78 -5.97
C ILE A 206 -15.20 2.73 -4.45
N LYS A 207 -15.32 3.90 -3.82
CA LYS A 207 -15.64 4.04 -2.39
C LYS A 207 -16.79 5.02 -2.26
N LYS A 208 -17.81 4.66 -1.48
CA LYS A 208 -18.97 5.53 -1.18
C LYS A 208 -19.56 6.17 -2.46
N GLY A 209 -19.74 5.37 -3.50
CA GLY A 209 -20.35 5.87 -4.73
C GLY A 209 -19.44 6.71 -5.64
N ARG A 210 -18.14 6.81 -5.37
CA ARG A 210 -17.18 7.63 -6.12
C ARG A 210 -15.95 6.86 -6.56
N VAL A 211 -15.42 7.17 -7.73
CA VAL A 211 -14.16 6.62 -8.24
C VAL A 211 -13.00 7.26 -7.49
N VAL A 212 -12.31 6.48 -6.68
CA VAL A 212 -11.17 6.93 -5.86
C VAL A 212 -9.82 6.42 -6.37
N LYS A 213 -9.82 5.39 -7.21
CA LYS A 213 -8.60 4.92 -7.89
C LYS A 213 -8.89 4.73 -9.37
N LEU A 214 -7.99 5.22 -10.21
CA LEU A 214 -7.98 4.97 -11.64
C LEU A 214 -6.59 4.55 -12.09
N ASN A 215 -6.52 3.39 -12.74
CA ASN A 215 -5.31 2.87 -13.38
C ASN A 215 -5.46 2.95 -14.91
N LEU A 216 -4.62 3.79 -15.50
CA LEU A 216 -4.43 4.05 -16.93
C LEU A 216 -3.11 3.47 -17.44
N ARG A 217 -2.47 2.56 -16.71
CA ARG A 217 -1.16 2.03 -17.02
C ARG A 217 -1.15 1.25 -18.33
N GLY A 218 -0.14 1.49 -19.18
CA GLY A 218 0.05 0.67 -20.38
C GLY A 218 -1.02 0.83 -21.45
N LEU A 219 -1.71 1.98 -21.47
CA LEU A 219 -2.76 2.30 -22.44
C LEU A 219 -2.23 3.04 -23.68
N GLU A 220 -0.91 3.19 -23.81
CA GLU A 220 -0.24 3.90 -24.90
C GLU A 220 -0.69 5.37 -25.01
N LEU A 221 -1.04 5.99 -23.88
CA LEU A 221 -1.53 7.36 -23.82
C LEU A 221 -0.41 8.34 -24.17
N LYS A 222 -0.66 9.25 -25.12
CA LYS A 222 0.20 10.41 -25.38
C LYS A 222 -0.10 11.59 -24.45
N GLN A 223 -1.34 11.64 -23.97
CA GLN A 223 -1.84 12.60 -22.99
C GLN A 223 -2.90 11.91 -22.13
N ILE A 224 -3.07 12.38 -20.89
CA ILE A 224 -4.22 11.96 -20.09
C ILE A 224 -5.48 12.58 -20.73
N PRO A 225 -6.55 11.81 -21.04
CA PRO A 225 -7.72 12.37 -21.69
C PRO A 225 -8.40 13.46 -20.85
N GLU A 226 -8.77 14.58 -21.48
CA GLU A 226 -9.35 15.77 -20.84
C GLU A 226 -10.53 15.44 -19.90
N TYR A 227 -11.40 14.53 -20.32
CA TYR A 227 -12.61 14.16 -19.57
C TYR A 227 -12.31 13.44 -18.23
N VAL A 228 -11.09 12.92 -18.04
CA VAL A 228 -10.65 12.34 -16.75
C VAL A 228 -10.60 13.40 -15.64
N ARG A 229 -10.46 14.68 -16.00
CA ARG A 229 -10.51 15.82 -15.08
C ARG A 229 -11.76 15.81 -14.17
N GLY A 230 -12.88 15.24 -14.63
CA GLY A 230 -14.13 15.19 -13.86
C GLY A 230 -14.12 14.23 -12.67
N LEU A 231 -13.09 13.41 -12.50
CA LEU A 231 -12.97 12.47 -11.37
C LEU A 231 -12.35 13.15 -10.13
N HIS A 232 -13.06 14.13 -9.58
CA HIS A 232 -12.57 15.00 -8.49
C HIS A 232 -12.25 14.28 -7.16
N HIS A 233 -12.77 13.07 -6.98
CA HIS A 233 -12.58 12.25 -5.77
C HIS A 233 -11.40 11.27 -5.86
N LEU A 234 -10.61 11.32 -6.94
CA LEU A 234 -9.45 10.44 -7.09
C LEU A 234 -8.48 10.64 -5.92
N GLU A 235 -8.20 9.54 -5.22
CA GLU A 235 -7.15 9.40 -4.22
C GLU A 235 -5.89 8.76 -4.83
N HIS A 236 -6.02 8.01 -5.92
CA HIS A 236 -4.91 7.34 -6.58
C HIS A 236 -5.09 7.35 -8.11
N LEU A 237 -4.13 7.95 -8.80
CA LEU A 237 -4.01 7.90 -10.26
C LEU A 237 -2.71 7.19 -10.65
N ASP A 238 -2.84 6.10 -11.41
CA ASP A 238 -1.71 5.45 -12.08
C ASP A 238 -1.80 5.69 -13.57
N ALA A 239 -0.90 6.50 -14.12
CA ALA A 239 -0.72 6.76 -15.55
C ALA A 239 0.68 6.31 -16.03
N SER A 240 1.30 5.36 -15.33
CA SER A 240 2.64 4.84 -15.65
C SER A 240 2.67 3.99 -16.93
N HIS A 241 3.86 3.78 -17.49
CA HIS A 241 4.05 2.96 -18.72
C HIS A 241 3.17 3.41 -19.89
N ASN A 242 3.13 4.73 -20.13
CA ASN A 242 2.46 5.32 -21.27
C ASN A 242 3.49 6.06 -22.14
N LEU A 243 3.02 6.93 -23.03
CA LEU A 243 3.83 7.76 -23.92
C LEU A 243 3.62 9.25 -23.59
N LEU A 244 3.37 9.58 -22.32
CA LEU A 244 3.07 10.94 -21.90
C LEU A 244 4.31 11.83 -22.06
N GLU A 245 4.19 12.91 -22.84
CA GLU A 245 5.24 13.93 -22.98
C GLU A 245 5.09 15.07 -21.97
N GLU A 246 3.85 15.29 -21.50
CA GLU A 246 3.50 16.30 -20.51
C GLU A 246 2.36 15.81 -19.59
N LEU A 247 2.26 16.41 -18.41
CA LEU A 247 1.07 16.32 -17.58
C LEU A 247 0.19 17.55 -17.82
N PRO A 248 -1.13 17.40 -17.80
CA PRO A 248 -2.04 18.51 -18.01
C PRO A 248 -2.06 19.48 -16.81
N GLU A 249 -2.19 20.78 -17.06
CA GLU A 249 -2.33 21.81 -16.01
C GLU A 249 -3.55 21.55 -15.10
N TRP A 250 -4.62 20.97 -15.65
CA TRP A 250 -5.82 20.63 -14.88
C TRP A 250 -5.61 19.49 -13.86
N ILE A 251 -4.40 18.92 -13.74
CA ILE A 251 -4.05 17.96 -12.68
C ILE A 251 -4.31 18.54 -11.28
N ASN A 252 -4.20 19.87 -11.12
CA ASN A 252 -4.57 20.56 -9.88
C ASN A 252 -6.02 20.32 -9.43
N GLY A 253 -6.91 19.85 -10.32
CA GLY A 253 -8.29 19.51 -9.98
C GLY A 253 -8.42 18.30 -9.03
N PHE A 254 -7.39 17.46 -8.90
CA PHE A 254 -7.43 16.26 -8.06
C PHE A 254 -7.03 16.55 -6.61
N GLN A 255 -7.84 17.36 -5.93
CA GLN A 255 -7.58 17.82 -4.55
C GLN A 255 -7.54 16.69 -3.51
N SER A 256 -8.14 15.53 -3.81
CA SER A 256 -8.13 14.34 -2.94
C SER A 256 -6.95 13.39 -3.23
N LEU A 257 -6.10 13.69 -4.22
CA LEU A 257 -5.09 12.77 -4.71
C LEU A 257 -3.99 12.56 -3.67
N LYS A 258 -3.82 11.31 -3.25
CA LYS A 258 -2.81 10.86 -2.28
C LYS A 258 -1.65 10.13 -2.94
N LYS A 259 -1.90 9.50 -4.09
CA LYS A 259 -0.90 8.72 -4.85
C LYS A 259 -0.93 9.06 -6.33
N LEU A 260 0.23 9.37 -6.89
CA LEU A 260 0.40 9.64 -8.32
C LEU A 260 1.55 8.81 -8.90
N GLU A 261 1.23 7.87 -9.81
CA GLU A 261 2.20 7.11 -10.59
C GLU A 261 2.25 7.61 -12.03
N ILE A 262 3.37 8.20 -12.43
CA ILE A 262 3.61 8.73 -13.78
C ILE A 262 4.95 8.24 -14.35
N GLY A 263 5.54 7.22 -13.72
CA GLY A 263 6.81 6.65 -14.16
C GLY A 263 6.72 5.89 -15.49
N ASN A 264 7.87 5.66 -16.14
CA ASN A 264 7.94 5.01 -17.46
C ASN A 264 7.11 5.79 -18.51
N ASN A 265 7.44 7.06 -18.71
CA ASN A 265 6.83 7.95 -19.70
C ASN A 265 7.94 8.78 -20.39
N HIS A 266 7.58 9.82 -21.14
CA HIS A 266 8.51 10.72 -21.84
C HIS A 266 8.45 12.15 -21.28
N LEU A 267 8.11 12.31 -20.00
CA LEU A 267 7.94 13.62 -19.37
C LEU A 267 9.29 14.36 -19.30
N LYS A 268 9.34 15.57 -19.85
CA LYS A 268 10.52 16.44 -19.80
C LYS A 268 10.48 17.43 -18.64
N THR A 269 9.28 17.79 -18.21
CA THR A 269 9.00 18.70 -17.09
C THR A 269 7.73 18.24 -16.37
N LEU A 270 7.45 18.84 -15.20
CA LEU A 270 6.14 18.77 -14.55
C LEU A 270 5.52 20.18 -14.56
N PRO A 271 4.18 20.30 -14.72
CA PRO A 271 3.49 21.59 -14.68
C PRO A 271 3.58 22.22 -13.28
N GLU A 272 3.54 23.56 -13.18
CA GLU A 272 3.54 24.27 -11.90
C GLU A 272 2.27 23.96 -11.07
N GLU A 273 1.21 23.55 -11.74
CA GLU A 273 -0.05 23.13 -11.11
C GLU A 273 0.10 21.88 -10.23
N ILE A 274 1.20 21.14 -10.33
CA ILE A 274 1.47 20.00 -9.45
C ILE A 274 1.55 20.41 -7.97
N GLY A 275 2.01 21.65 -7.69
CA GLY A 275 2.08 22.18 -6.32
C GLY A 275 0.72 22.31 -5.63
N ALA A 276 -0.36 22.37 -6.39
CA ALA A 276 -1.73 22.48 -5.85
C ALA A 276 -2.27 21.15 -5.28
N LEU A 277 -1.55 20.03 -5.42
CA LEU A 277 -1.97 18.72 -4.94
C LEU A 277 -1.72 18.54 -3.43
N GLN A 278 -2.43 19.31 -2.61
CA GLN A 278 -2.18 19.42 -1.17
C GLN A 278 -2.41 18.12 -0.36
N SER A 279 -3.06 17.10 -0.94
CA SER A 279 -3.26 15.78 -0.33
C SER A 279 -2.22 14.73 -0.76
N LEU A 280 -1.30 15.06 -1.67
CA LEU A 280 -0.41 14.08 -2.28
C LEU A 280 0.69 13.62 -1.31
N GLU A 281 0.63 12.35 -0.91
CA GLU A 281 1.56 11.75 0.04
C GLU A 281 2.68 10.96 -0.64
N TRP A 282 2.43 10.42 -1.83
CA TRP A 282 3.37 9.57 -2.54
C TRP A 282 3.33 9.87 -4.05
N MET A 283 4.50 10.17 -4.61
CA MET A 283 4.66 10.48 -6.02
C MET A 283 5.81 9.69 -6.63
N GLN A 284 5.53 9.02 -7.75
CA GLN A 284 6.48 8.23 -8.50
C GLN A 284 6.54 8.70 -9.95
N ALA A 285 7.67 9.26 -10.36
CA ALA A 285 7.92 9.79 -11.70
C ALA A 285 9.25 9.28 -12.29
N HIS A 286 9.65 8.07 -11.93
CA HIS A 286 10.87 7.42 -12.41
C HIS A 286 10.83 7.05 -13.90
N ASP A 287 11.98 6.71 -14.50
CA ASP A 287 12.09 6.34 -15.93
C ASP A 287 11.35 7.36 -16.83
N ASN A 288 11.73 8.63 -16.70
CA ASN A 288 11.24 9.75 -17.51
C ASN A 288 12.44 10.52 -18.07
N GLU A 289 12.18 11.68 -18.67
CA GLU A 289 13.21 12.56 -19.24
C GLU A 289 13.29 13.90 -18.50
N LEU A 290 12.91 13.94 -17.21
CA LEU A 290 12.84 15.17 -16.43
C LEU A 290 14.22 15.81 -16.31
N ILE A 291 14.34 17.06 -16.76
CA ILE A 291 15.59 17.84 -16.70
C ILE A 291 15.60 18.73 -15.44
N THR A 292 14.44 19.24 -15.05
CA THR A 292 14.21 20.05 -13.85
C THR A 292 12.88 19.67 -13.20
N LEU A 293 12.67 20.14 -11.97
CA LEU A 293 11.36 20.15 -11.32
C LEU A 293 10.85 21.60 -11.22
N PRO A 294 9.52 21.83 -11.24
CA PRO A 294 8.94 23.14 -11.00
C PRO A 294 9.19 23.59 -9.55
N GLU A 295 9.22 24.90 -9.30
CA GLU A 295 9.42 25.43 -7.93
C GLU A 295 8.21 25.12 -7.03
N SER A 296 7.01 25.04 -7.61
CA SER A 296 5.79 24.63 -6.91
C SER A 296 5.85 23.22 -6.32
N ILE A 297 6.82 22.36 -6.67
CA ILE A 297 6.98 21.04 -6.03
C ILE A 297 7.11 21.19 -4.51
N GLY A 298 7.75 22.26 -4.04
CA GLY A 298 7.90 22.57 -2.63
C GLY A 298 6.60 22.94 -1.90
N GLU A 299 5.50 23.15 -2.62
CA GLU A 299 4.19 23.49 -2.05
C GLU A 299 3.40 22.26 -1.60
N ILE A 300 3.79 21.05 -2.01
CA ILE A 300 3.12 19.79 -1.67
C ILE A 300 3.49 19.35 -0.25
N LYS A 301 2.98 20.05 0.77
CA LYS A 301 3.39 19.84 2.18
C LYS A 301 3.06 18.46 2.73
N SER A 302 2.13 17.73 2.13
CA SER A 302 1.73 16.37 2.53
C SER A 302 2.67 15.28 2.02
N LEU A 303 3.61 15.59 1.11
CA LEU A 303 4.43 14.59 0.45
C LEU A 303 5.38 13.90 1.45
N LYS A 304 5.29 12.57 1.50
CA LYS A 304 6.12 11.68 2.34
C LYS A 304 7.14 10.91 1.50
N THR A 305 6.81 10.60 0.25
CA THR A 305 7.71 9.85 -0.63
C THR A 305 7.73 10.47 -2.02
N LEU A 306 8.94 10.77 -2.49
CA LEU A 306 9.20 11.28 -3.83
C LEU A 306 10.24 10.39 -4.52
N GLU A 307 9.83 9.72 -5.60
CA GLU A 307 10.66 8.80 -6.37
C GLU A 307 10.84 9.34 -7.80
N LEU A 308 12.06 9.77 -8.10
CA LEU A 308 12.47 10.47 -9.33
C LEU A 308 13.66 9.78 -10.02
N TYR A 309 13.88 8.50 -9.73
CA TYR A 309 15.03 7.78 -10.24
C TYR A 309 14.99 7.56 -11.75
N GLN A 310 16.14 7.37 -12.40
CA GLN A 310 16.22 7.19 -13.85
C GLN A 310 15.59 8.37 -14.62
N ASN A 311 16.07 9.57 -14.33
CA ASN A 311 15.70 10.82 -15.01
C ASN A 311 16.97 11.54 -15.48
N LYS A 312 16.84 12.79 -15.93
CA LYS A 312 17.95 13.63 -16.42
C LYS A 312 18.21 14.85 -15.53
N LEU A 313 17.78 14.83 -14.27
CA LEU A 313 17.82 15.99 -13.37
C LEU A 313 19.27 16.45 -13.15
N GLU A 314 19.55 17.71 -13.48
CA GLU A 314 20.87 18.32 -13.24
C GLU A 314 20.93 19.11 -11.92
N VAL A 315 19.79 19.69 -11.54
CA VAL A 315 19.60 20.49 -10.34
C VAL A 315 18.23 20.18 -9.72
N LEU A 316 18.13 20.38 -8.41
CA LEU A 316 16.85 20.40 -7.70
C LEU A 316 16.50 21.87 -7.41
N PRO A 317 15.22 22.26 -7.48
CA PRO A 317 14.79 23.58 -7.04
C PRO A 317 15.01 23.72 -5.52
N ASP A 318 15.36 24.91 -5.04
CA ASP A 318 15.61 25.13 -3.61
C ASP A 318 14.36 24.84 -2.78
N SER A 319 13.17 25.10 -3.35
CA SER A 319 11.85 24.81 -2.77
C SER A 319 11.62 23.34 -2.41
N ILE A 320 12.38 22.38 -2.98
CA ILE A 320 12.27 20.96 -2.57
C ILE A 320 12.53 20.79 -1.07
N CYS A 321 13.32 21.69 -0.47
CA CYS A 321 13.63 21.69 0.96
C CYS A 321 12.42 22.06 1.84
N ASN A 322 11.35 22.60 1.22
CA ASN A 322 10.12 22.97 1.90
C ASN A 322 9.15 21.78 2.09
N LEU A 323 9.52 20.58 1.64
CA LEU A 323 8.77 19.34 1.81
C LEU A 323 8.98 18.76 3.22
N PHE A 324 8.51 19.47 4.24
CA PHE A 324 8.85 19.17 5.63
C PHE A 324 8.42 17.78 6.12
N ASN A 325 7.41 17.17 5.49
CA ASN A 325 6.94 15.80 5.81
C ASN A 325 7.61 14.69 4.99
N LEU A 326 8.58 15.02 4.13
CA LEU A 326 9.24 14.06 3.26
C LEU A 326 10.07 13.07 4.09
N GLU A 327 9.75 11.79 3.96
CA GLU A 327 10.43 10.67 4.63
C GLU A 327 11.38 9.92 3.69
N LYS A 328 11.07 9.86 2.40
CA LYS A 328 11.90 9.19 1.38
C LYS A 328 12.07 10.08 0.14
N LEU A 329 13.32 10.30 -0.24
CA LEU A 329 13.71 10.94 -1.48
C LEU A 329 14.64 10.01 -2.27
N ASP A 330 14.15 9.52 -3.41
CA ASP A 330 14.91 8.67 -4.33
C ASP A 330 15.22 9.41 -5.64
N LEU A 331 16.50 9.68 -5.85
CA LEU A 331 17.05 10.45 -6.97
C LEU A 331 18.15 9.66 -7.70
N ARG A 332 18.22 8.33 -7.51
CA ARG A 332 19.26 7.52 -8.17
C ARG A 332 19.20 7.62 -9.70
N GLU A 333 20.33 7.42 -10.37
CA GLU A 333 20.43 7.46 -11.84
C GLU A 333 19.92 8.79 -12.41
N ASN A 334 20.52 9.90 -11.97
CA ASN A 334 20.29 11.26 -12.46
C ASN A 334 21.62 11.96 -12.76
N ASN A 335 21.60 13.24 -13.12
CA ASN A 335 22.79 14.04 -13.46
C ASN A 335 23.15 15.08 -12.37
N LEU A 336 22.71 14.88 -11.13
CA LEU A 336 22.87 15.87 -10.07
C LEU A 336 24.35 16.11 -9.75
N LYS A 337 24.75 17.38 -9.76
CA LYS A 337 26.12 17.80 -9.41
C LYS A 337 26.24 18.23 -7.95
N ASN A 338 25.16 18.77 -7.40
CA ASN A 338 25.07 19.28 -6.03
C ASN A 338 23.64 19.07 -5.49
N LEU A 339 23.50 19.11 -4.17
CA LEU A 339 22.20 19.25 -3.51
C LEU A 339 21.98 20.72 -3.11
N PRO A 340 20.72 21.17 -2.94
CA PRO A 340 20.41 22.47 -2.36
C PRO A 340 21.09 22.67 -1.01
N LYS A 341 21.54 23.91 -0.72
CA LYS A 341 22.19 24.22 0.56
C LYS A 341 21.25 23.99 1.75
N SER A 342 19.95 24.08 1.54
CA SER A 342 18.91 23.88 2.56
C SER A 342 18.41 22.44 2.68
N ILE A 343 19.08 21.43 2.10
CA ILE A 343 18.62 20.04 2.17
C ILE A 343 18.37 19.56 3.61
N GLY A 344 19.12 20.11 4.59
CA GLY A 344 18.94 19.86 6.02
C GLY A 344 17.58 20.26 6.60
N GLU A 345 16.76 21.03 5.88
CA GLU A 345 15.40 21.43 6.31
C GLU A 345 14.37 20.30 6.21
N LEU A 346 14.68 19.20 5.51
CA LEU A 346 13.85 18.00 5.42
C LEU A 346 13.92 17.17 6.72
N LYS A 347 13.40 17.72 7.82
CA LYS A 347 13.61 17.18 9.18
C LYS A 347 13.09 15.75 9.38
N ASN A 348 12.07 15.34 8.63
CA ASN A 348 11.48 14.00 8.70
C ASN A 348 12.13 12.98 7.73
N LEU A 349 13.19 13.36 6.99
CA LEU A 349 13.78 12.51 5.97
C LEU A 349 14.52 11.33 6.59
N LYS A 350 14.03 10.12 6.30
CA LYS A 350 14.57 8.83 6.77
C LYS A 350 15.46 8.16 5.74
N SER A 351 15.19 8.37 4.45
CA SER A 351 15.94 7.74 3.36
C SER A 351 16.27 8.74 2.26
N LEU A 352 17.56 8.92 2.00
CA LEU A 352 18.09 9.73 0.89
C LEU A 352 18.93 8.85 -0.03
N ILE A 353 18.46 8.65 -1.26
CA ILE A 353 19.08 7.79 -2.26
C ILE A 353 19.53 8.66 -3.44
N LEU A 354 20.84 8.69 -3.68
CA LEU A 354 21.52 9.54 -4.65
C LEU A 354 22.51 8.75 -5.50
N GLU A 355 22.37 7.43 -5.56
CA GLU A 355 23.23 6.54 -6.34
C GLU A 355 23.32 6.96 -7.82
N GLU A 356 24.44 6.70 -8.49
CA GLU A 356 24.62 6.96 -9.93
C GLU A 356 24.28 8.43 -10.29
N ASN A 357 24.95 9.36 -9.63
CA ASN A 357 24.87 10.81 -9.92
C ASN A 357 26.29 11.39 -10.12
N GLN A 358 26.42 12.71 -10.16
CA GLN A 358 27.69 13.42 -10.38
C GLN A 358 28.10 14.27 -9.17
N ILE A 359 27.63 13.92 -7.97
CA ILE A 359 27.81 14.71 -6.76
C ILE A 359 29.27 14.68 -6.34
N LYS A 360 29.84 15.85 -6.06
CA LYS A 360 31.24 15.99 -5.61
C LYS A 360 31.38 16.22 -4.11
N THR A 361 30.42 16.93 -3.54
CA THR A 361 30.38 17.31 -2.12
C THR A 361 28.93 17.32 -1.65
N LEU A 362 28.74 17.06 -0.36
CA LEU A 362 27.45 17.26 0.31
C LEU A 362 27.45 18.62 1.02
N PRO A 363 26.31 19.31 1.09
CA PRO A 363 26.19 20.52 1.92
C PRO A 363 26.35 20.16 3.40
N GLU A 364 26.99 21.03 4.18
CA GLU A 364 27.19 20.81 5.62
C GLU A 364 25.87 20.67 6.39
N THR A 365 24.78 21.27 5.89
CA THR A 365 23.43 21.16 6.46
C THR A 365 22.86 19.74 6.42
N ILE A 366 23.43 18.81 5.65
CA ILE A 366 22.98 17.40 5.65
C ILE A 366 23.01 16.78 7.06
N ILE A 367 23.89 17.28 7.95
CA ILE A 367 23.99 16.83 9.35
C ILE A 367 22.77 17.20 10.21
N GLU A 368 21.85 18.00 9.66
CA GLU A 368 20.60 18.39 10.31
C GLU A 368 19.44 17.42 10.06
N LEU A 369 19.62 16.44 9.16
CA LEU A 369 18.65 15.37 8.90
C LEU A 369 18.65 14.36 10.06
N LYS A 370 18.06 14.75 11.20
CA LYS A 370 18.16 13.98 12.46
C LYS A 370 17.52 12.60 12.43
N ASP A 371 16.57 12.40 11.52
CA ASP A 371 15.84 11.14 11.36
C ASP A 371 16.41 10.26 10.23
N LEU A 372 17.54 10.66 9.61
CA LEU A 372 18.10 9.96 8.46
C LEU A 372 18.69 8.60 8.86
N GLU A 373 18.03 7.53 8.40
CA GLU A 373 18.42 6.15 8.66
C GLU A 373 19.24 5.54 7.52
N THR A 374 18.98 5.96 6.28
CA THR A 374 19.57 5.41 5.06
C THR A 374 20.12 6.52 4.18
N LEU A 375 21.43 6.47 3.90
CA LEU A 375 22.13 7.37 2.99
C LEU A 375 22.88 6.57 1.93
N ILE A 376 22.40 6.63 0.68
CA ILE A 376 23.01 5.93 -0.46
C ILE A 376 23.58 6.97 -1.42
N LEU A 377 24.90 6.93 -1.61
CA LEU A 377 25.72 7.85 -2.40
C LEU A 377 26.64 7.09 -3.36
N ALA A 378 26.42 5.79 -3.57
CA ALA A 378 27.29 4.98 -4.41
C ALA A 378 27.37 5.51 -5.85
N ASN A 379 28.46 5.24 -6.56
CA ASN A 379 28.65 5.66 -7.95
C ASN A 379 28.46 7.18 -8.13
N ASN A 380 29.21 7.97 -7.36
CA ASN A 380 29.25 9.43 -7.46
C ASN A 380 30.70 9.92 -7.64
N LYS A 381 30.93 11.23 -7.49
CA LYS A 381 32.25 11.86 -7.57
C LYS A 381 32.68 12.42 -6.21
N LEU A 382 32.17 11.87 -5.09
CA LEU A 382 32.49 12.36 -3.74
C LEU A 382 33.97 12.16 -3.42
N PHE A 383 34.64 13.22 -2.99
CA PHE A 383 36.02 13.15 -2.49
C PHE A 383 36.15 13.42 -0.99
N SER A 384 35.06 13.87 -0.34
CA SER A 384 34.98 14.05 1.11
C SER A 384 33.54 13.94 1.62
N LEU A 385 33.38 13.69 2.92
CA LEU A 385 32.11 13.80 3.65
C LEU A 385 32.18 14.97 4.64
N PRO A 386 31.05 15.59 5.01
CA PRO A 386 30.98 16.64 6.03
C PRO A 386 31.67 16.23 7.33
N ILE A 387 32.45 17.14 7.93
CA ILE A 387 33.31 16.80 9.07
C ILE A 387 32.51 16.34 10.30
N LEU A 388 31.24 16.76 10.40
CA LEU A 388 30.31 16.41 11.48
C LEU A 388 29.25 15.38 11.08
N ILE A 389 29.49 14.56 10.05
CA ILE A 389 28.56 13.52 9.60
C ILE A 389 28.12 12.56 10.73
N GLY A 390 28.95 12.37 11.76
CA GLY A 390 28.60 11.61 12.97
C GLY A 390 27.40 12.14 13.77
N ARG A 391 26.90 13.35 13.48
CA ARG A 391 25.67 13.92 14.06
C ARG A 391 24.39 13.25 13.56
N LEU A 392 24.47 12.41 12.52
CA LEU A 392 23.38 11.58 12.03
C LEU A 392 23.25 10.33 12.92
N THR A 393 22.83 10.53 14.16
CA THR A 393 22.91 9.51 15.21
C THR A 393 22.02 8.30 14.97
N VAL A 394 21.05 8.37 14.06
CA VAL A 394 20.14 7.27 13.73
C VAL A 394 20.48 6.56 12.42
N LEU A 395 21.62 6.89 11.80
CA LEU A 395 22.05 6.32 10.53
C LEU A 395 22.40 4.83 10.67
N LYS A 396 21.67 3.99 9.95
CA LYS A 396 21.77 2.51 9.97
C LYS A 396 22.52 1.97 8.76
N LEU A 397 22.35 2.60 7.60
CA LEU A 397 22.95 2.20 6.33
C LEU A 397 23.64 3.38 5.66
N VAL A 398 24.92 3.20 5.31
CA VAL A 398 25.68 4.12 4.47
C VAL A 398 26.28 3.35 3.29
N ALA A 399 25.99 3.80 2.08
CA ALA A 399 26.64 3.30 0.88
C ALA A 399 27.38 4.45 0.18
N ILE A 400 28.70 4.36 0.13
CA ILE A 400 29.60 5.35 -0.50
C ILE A 400 30.53 4.69 -1.52
N SER A 401 30.25 3.45 -1.90
CA SER A 401 31.00 2.70 -2.91
C SER A 401 31.19 3.49 -4.20
N PHE A 402 32.29 3.24 -4.91
CA PHE A 402 32.61 3.85 -6.20
C PHE A 402 32.58 5.38 -6.13
N ASN A 403 33.29 5.93 -5.14
CA ASN A 403 33.56 7.35 -4.99
C ASN A 403 35.05 7.57 -4.71
N PRO A 404 35.68 8.65 -5.21
CA PRO A 404 37.09 8.96 -4.98
C PRO A 404 37.41 9.47 -3.55
N LEU A 405 36.80 8.88 -2.52
CA LEU A 405 37.02 9.18 -1.10
C LEU A 405 38.33 8.58 -0.60
N TRP A 406 39.22 9.40 -0.04
CA TRP A 406 40.53 8.98 0.48
C TRP A 406 40.63 8.99 2.02
N LYS A 407 39.65 9.60 2.71
CA LYS A 407 39.50 9.58 4.16
C LYS A 407 38.04 9.74 4.58
N LEU A 408 37.64 9.04 5.64
CA LEU A 408 36.41 9.33 6.39
C LEU A 408 36.69 10.31 7.53
N PRO A 409 35.79 11.28 7.81
CA PRO A 409 35.97 12.21 8.92
C PRO A 409 35.86 11.47 10.27
N ASP A 410 36.59 11.94 11.28
CA ASP A 410 36.69 11.27 12.58
C ASP A 410 35.31 11.08 13.27
N SER A 411 34.34 11.96 12.98
CA SER A 411 32.97 11.83 13.48
C SER A 411 32.21 10.64 12.89
N PHE A 412 32.56 10.17 11.69
CA PHE A 412 31.91 9.05 11.02
C PHE A 412 32.02 7.75 11.84
N TYR A 413 33.21 7.51 12.39
CA TYR A 413 33.49 6.36 13.25
C TYR A 413 32.66 6.35 14.55
N ARG A 414 32.08 7.50 14.93
CA ARG A 414 31.23 7.67 16.11
C ARG A 414 29.73 7.43 15.86
N LEU A 415 29.31 7.08 14.64
CA LEU A 415 27.90 6.79 14.32
C LEU A 415 27.37 5.62 15.15
N PRO A 416 26.47 5.82 16.12
CA PRO A 416 26.27 4.88 17.22
C PRO A 416 25.55 3.59 16.82
N ILE A 417 24.68 3.64 15.79
CA ILE A 417 23.83 2.50 15.39
C ILE A 417 24.05 2.05 13.94
N LEU A 418 25.17 2.45 13.31
CA LEU A 418 25.51 2.04 11.94
C LEU A 418 25.65 0.51 11.87
N ARG A 419 24.90 -0.11 10.95
CA ARG A 419 24.87 -1.57 10.75
C ARG A 419 25.49 -2.01 9.43
N LYS A 420 25.24 -1.24 8.37
CA LYS A 420 25.65 -1.60 7.00
C LYS A 420 26.49 -0.48 6.41
N LEU A 421 27.67 -0.83 5.91
CA LEU A 421 28.60 0.10 5.28
C LEU A 421 29.12 -0.49 3.96
N PHE A 422 28.84 0.20 2.86
CA PHE A 422 29.34 -0.18 1.53
C PHE A 422 30.38 0.85 1.07
N ILE A 423 31.62 0.39 0.88
CA ILE A 423 32.80 1.23 0.58
C ILE A 423 33.65 0.69 -0.58
N GLU A 424 33.13 -0.32 -1.30
CA GLU A 424 33.82 -0.93 -2.43
C GLU A 424 34.18 0.13 -3.49
N GLY A 425 35.37 0.06 -4.08
CA GLY A 425 35.78 1.02 -5.12
C GLY A 425 35.99 2.45 -4.62
N THR A 426 36.25 2.63 -3.31
CA THR A 426 36.76 3.90 -2.76
C THR A 426 38.29 3.92 -2.72
N ASN A 427 38.88 5.10 -2.49
CA ASN A 427 40.33 5.27 -2.31
C ASN A 427 40.74 5.26 -0.82
N LEU A 428 39.91 4.69 0.06
CA LEU A 428 40.19 4.61 1.50
C LEU A 428 41.38 3.68 1.73
N ARG A 429 42.34 4.12 2.54
CA ARG A 429 43.50 3.30 2.91
C ARG A 429 43.08 2.20 3.88
N GLU A 430 43.69 1.01 3.77
CA GLU A 430 43.38 -0.15 4.62
C GLU A 430 43.53 0.15 6.12
N ASP A 431 44.47 1.02 6.50
CA ASP A 431 44.68 1.45 7.88
C ASP A 431 43.50 2.23 8.49
N GLN A 432 42.70 2.87 7.64
CA GLN A 432 41.48 3.57 8.05
C GLN A 432 40.28 2.63 8.21
N LEU A 433 40.38 1.40 7.70
CA LEU A 433 39.33 0.40 7.68
C LEU A 433 39.45 -0.61 8.84
N TYR A 434 40.49 -0.51 9.68
CA TYR A 434 40.66 -1.40 10.83
C TYR A 434 39.47 -1.31 11.80
N ILE A 435 39.09 -2.49 12.31
CA ILE A 435 38.01 -2.72 13.29
C ILE A 435 38.19 -1.84 14.54
N GLU A 436 39.41 -1.47 14.91
CA GLU A 436 39.69 -0.56 16.03
C GLU A 436 39.03 0.81 15.87
N ASN A 437 38.92 1.32 14.64
CA ASN A 437 38.22 2.59 14.35
C ASN A 437 36.70 2.44 14.50
N PHE A 438 36.15 1.25 14.26
CA PHE A 438 34.74 0.91 14.49
C PHE A 438 34.50 0.18 15.83
N SER A 439 35.50 0.28 16.73
CA SER A 439 35.65 -0.52 17.94
C SER A 439 34.31 -0.80 18.63
N SER A 440 33.95 -2.09 18.68
CA SER A 440 32.74 -2.72 19.24
C SER A 440 31.51 -2.95 18.34
N LYS A 441 31.50 -2.56 17.06
CA LYS A 441 30.32 -2.74 16.18
C LYS A 441 30.50 -3.88 15.17
N VAL A 442 29.51 -4.75 15.07
CA VAL A 442 29.35 -5.67 13.93
C VAL A 442 28.83 -4.84 12.76
N ILE A 443 29.74 -4.42 11.88
CA ILE A 443 29.39 -3.72 10.64
C ILE A 443 29.63 -4.70 9.51
N ASP A 444 28.56 -5.01 8.78
CA ASP A 444 28.70 -5.82 7.60
C ASP A 444 29.22 -4.93 6.45
N ILE A 445 30.45 -5.21 6.03
CA ILE A 445 31.05 -4.62 4.83
C ILE A 445 30.75 -5.57 3.66
N TYR A 446 29.84 -5.16 2.78
CA TYR A 446 29.43 -5.96 1.62
C TYR A 446 30.01 -5.40 0.32
N PRO A 447 30.22 -6.27 -0.70
CA PRO A 447 30.33 -5.81 -2.08
C PRO A 447 29.02 -5.10 -2.48
N TYR A 448 29.16 -4.01 -3.23
CA TYR A 448 28.04 -3.19 -3.67
C TYR A 448 27.54 -3.69 -5.03
N TYR A 449 26.43 -4.43 -5.00
CA TYR A 449 25.71 -4.79 -6.21
C TYR A 449 24.79 -3.63 -6.59
N SER A 450 25.13 -2.91 -7.67
CA SER A 450 24.21 -1.93 -8.24
C SER A 450 22.93 -2.62 -8.72
N SER A 451 21.82 -1.87 -8.73
CA SER A 451 20.49 -2.30 -9.20
C SER A 451 20.48 -2.90 -10.61
N LYS A 452 21.54 -2.71 -11.41
CA LYS A 452 21.69 -3.30 -12.74
C LYS A 452 21.86 -4.82 -12.75
N LYS A 453 22.37 -5.44 -11.68
CA LYS A 453 22.59 -6.91 -11.65
C LYS A 453 21.34 -7.75 -11.38
N GLU A 454 20.22 -7.16 -10.97
CA GLU A 454 18.96 -7.89 -10.76
C GLU A 454 18.08 -7.98 -12.03
N LYS A 455 18.41 -7.27 -13.12
CA LYS A 455 17.63 -7.29 -14.38
C LYS A 455 18.12 -8.33 -15.41
N GLU A 456 19.14 -9.13 -15.09
CA GLU A 456 19.71 -10.15 -16.01
C GLU A 456 19.42 -11.62 -15.61
N PHE A 457 18.41 -11.89 -14.78
CA PHE A 457 17.97 -13.26 -14.47
C PHE A 457 16.48 -13.50 -14.74
#